data_AF-A0A7K2JGB4-F1
#
_entry.id   AF-A0A7K2JGB4-F1
#
_cell.length_a   1.000
_cell.length_b   1.000
_cell.length_c   1.000
_cell.angle_alpha   90.00
_cell.angle_beta   90.00
_cell.angle_gamma   90.00
#
_symmetry.space_group_name_H-M   'P 1'
#
loop_
_entity.id
_entity.type
_entity.pdbx_description
1 polymer ?
#
loop_
_entity_poly.entity_id
_entity_poly.type
_entity_poly.pdbx_seq_one_letter_code
_entity_poly.pdbx_strand_id
1 'polypeptide(L)'
;LPEGRWDAYAHMADGVPRRLVPGVTDLRSLADRTPSGLLGHVAVRIPYATRNGNLTVRSWLRAPHAEAAELRLADDGLTVRGRVYGTPLAAGAHAELRARTASGEDGTRRLGLTADRAEFRLRIAYDALAPGRWDLWLRPAGEAGPAVRVARLLDDIADKEPVLVLPRARVETRHGPVEAGPCYTRDNDLSVSVTAPGPANM
;
A
#
# COMPACT_ATOMS: atom_id res chain seq x y z
N LEU A 1 18.53 -4.60 -6.83
CA LEU A 1 18.13 -3.36 -6.13
C LEU A 1 17.26 -3.72 -4.93
N PRO A 2 17.73 -3.45 -3.70
CA PRO A 2 16.89 -3.46 -2.50
C PRO A 2 15.67 -2.52 -2.61
N GLU A 3 14.74 -2.61 -1.66
CA GLU A 3 13.60 -1.69 -1.59
C GLU A 3 14.10 -0.25 -1.38
N GLY A 4 13.62 0.69 -2.20
CA GLY A 4 14.11 2.08 -2.16
C GLY A 4 13.93 2.85 -3.45
N ARG A 5 14.55 4.05 -3.50
CA ARG A 5 14.67 4.89 -4.71
C ARG A 5 16.14 4.88 -5.12
N TRP A 6 16.39 4.56 -6.38
CA TRP A 6 17.73 4.35 -6.91
C TRP A 6 17.98 5.28 -8.09
N ASP A 7 18.96 6.15 -7.94
CA ASP A 7 19.33 7.10 -8.98
C ASP A 7 20.21 6.44 -10.04
N ALA A 8 19.91 6.68 -11.31
CA ALA A 8 20.60 6.03 -12.42
C ALA A 8 21.70 6.93 -12.99
N TYR A 9 22.91 6.38 -13.12
CA TYR A 9 24.08 7.09 -13.65
C TYR A 9 24.77 6.24 -14.73
N ALA A 10 25.36 6.89 -15.73
CA ALA A 10 26.32 6.27 -16.64
C ALA A 10 27.75 6.64 -16.22
N HIS A 11 28.60 5.63 -16.08
CA HIS A 11 30.03 5.81 -15.86
C HIS A 11 30.77 5.49 -17.16
N MET A 12 31.42 6.51 -17.74
CA MET A 12 32.27 6.35 -18.92
C MET A 12 33.72 6.15 -18.46
N ALA A 13 34.56 5.53 -19.29
CA ALA A 13 35.88 5.01 -18.90
C ALA A 13 36.84 6.04 -18.28
N ASP A 14 36.60 7.33 -18.48
CA ASP A 14 37.50 8.44 -18.17
C ASP A 14 36.82 9.60 -17.39
N GLY A 15 35.58 9.44 -16.92
CA GLY A 15 34.76 10.59 -16.52
C GLY A 15 33.95 10.45 -15.24
N VAL A 16 33.56 11.61 -14.70
CA VAL A 16 32.60 11.73 -13.59
C VAL A 16 31.26 11.07 -13.99
N PRO A 17 30.65 10.23 -13.13
CA PRO A 17 29.34 9.62 -13.40
C PRO A 17 28.30 10.68 -13.79
N ARG A 18 27.61 10.45 -14.91
CA ARG A 18 26.58 11.38 -15.42
C ARG A 18 25.19 10.85 -15.08
N ARG A 19 24.35 11.72 -14.52
CA ARG A 19 22.96 11.39 -14.20
C ARG A 19 22.19 11.11 -15.48
N LEU A 20 21.49 9.99 -15.52
CA LEU A 20 20.68 9.61 -16.67
C LEU A 20 19.34 10.35 -16.65
N VAL A 21 18.83 10.63 -17.85
CA VAL A 21 17.46 11.08 -18.09
C VAL A 21 16.67 9.94 -18.74
N PRO A 22 15.38 9.78 -18.44
CA PRO A 22 14.58 8.72 -19.03
C PRO A 22 14.34 9.01 -20.51
N GLY A 23 14.45 7.97 -21.34
CA GLY A 23 13.95 7.98 -22.72
C GLY A 23 12.49 7.53 -22.77
N VAL A 24 12.11 6.86 -23.86
CA VAL A 24 10.80 6.17 -23.94
C VAL A 24 10.79 5.01 -22.95
N THR A 25 9.79 4.97 -22.07
CA THR A 25 9.63 3.92 -21.07
C THR A 25 8.35 3.17 -21.33
N ASP A 26 8.44 1.92 -21.80
CA ASP A 26 7.28 1.03 -21.93
C ASP A 26 7.11 0.20 -20.66
N LEU A 27 6.05 0.51 -19.89
CA LEU A 27 5.75 -0.13 -18.61
C LEU A 27 4.60 -1.14 -18.71
N ARG A 28 4.05 -1.40 -19.90
CA ARG A 28 2.88 -2.30 -20.06
C ARG A 28 3.15 -3.70 -19.53
N SER A 29 4.37 -4.21 -19.73
CA SER A 29 4.77 -5.51 -19.20
C SER A 29 4.80 -5.60 -17.67
N LEU A 30 4.87 -4.47 -16.95
CA LEU A 30 4.72 -4.43 -15.50
C LEU A 30 3.26 -4.52 -15.08
N ALA A 31 2.37 -3.81 -15.79
CA ALA A 31 0.93 -3.80 -15.50
C ALA A 31 0.26 -5.16 -15.75
N ASP A 32 0.70 -5.90 -16.78
CA ASP A 32 0.12 -7.21 -17.13
C ASP A 32 0.72 -8.38 -16.31
N ARG A 33 1.69 -8.10 -15.43
CA ARG A 33 2.46 -9.15 -14.76
C ARG A 33 1.69 -9.76 -13.59
N THR A 34 1.54 -11.08 -13.62
CA THR A 34 1.15 -11.88 -12.45
C THR A 34 2.35 -12.72 -11.97
N PRO A 35 2.99 -12.38 -10.84
CA PRO A 35 4.08 -13.20 -10.30
C PRO A 35 3.59 -14.62 -10.01
N SER A 36 4.33 -15.64 -10.47
CA SER A 36 3.96 -17.06 -10.25
C SER A 36 4.05 -17.50 -8.78
N GLY A 37 4.63 -16.68 -7.90
CA GLY A 37 4.85 -16.99 -6.48
C GLY A 37 5.99 -17.98 -6.21
N LEU A 38 6.52 -18.66 -7.24
CA LEU A 38 7.56 -19.70 -7.14
C LEU A 38 8.87 -19.21 -6.50
N LEU A 39 9.20 -17.94 -6.65
CA LEU A 39 10.41 -17.34 -6.10
C LEU A 39 10.30 -16.97 -4.62
N GLY A 40 9.12 -17.15 -4.00
CA GLY A 40 8.89 -16.82 -2.59
C GLY A 40 8.86 -15.31 -2.27
N HIS A 41 9.04 -14.45 -3.28
CA HIS A 41 9.11 -13.01 -3.12
C HIS A 41 8.51 -12.26 -4.31
N VAL A 42 8.15 -11.00 -4.09
CA VAL A 42 7.74 -10.05 -5.13
C VAL A 42 8.85 -9.04 -5.32
N ALA A 43 9.27 -8.88 -6.59
CA ALA A 43 10.27 -7.91 -6.99
C ALA A 43 9.73 -7.04 -8.13
N VAL A 44 9.66 -5.73 -7.89
CA VAL A 44 9.15 -4.73 -8.82
C VAL A 44 10.19 -3.63 -8.98
N ARG A 45 10.45 -3.21 -10.22
CA ARG A 45 11.27 -2.03 -10.53
C ARG A 45 10.53 -1.16 -11.52
N ILE A 46 10.21 0.07 -11.12
CA ILE A 46 9.53 1.06 -11.95
C ILE A 46 10.51 2.19 -12.21
N PRO A 47 11.08 2.31 -13.43
CA PRO A 47 11.80 3.51 -13.83
C PRO A 47 10.82 4.67 -13.99
N TYR A 48 11.19 5.86 -13.51
CA TYR A 48 10.37 7.06 -13.61
C TYR A 48 11.22 8.33 -13.70
N ALA A 49 10.64 9.37 -14.28
CA ALA A 49 11.20 10.71 -14.25
C ALA A 49 10.94 11.36 -12.89
N THR A 50 12.00 11.80 -12.23
CA THR A 50 11.86 12.69 -11.06
C THR A 50 11.32 14.06 -11.49
N ARG A 51 10.89 14.90 -10.52
CA ARG A 51 10.49 16.29 -10.80
C ARG A 51 11.58 17.11 -11.50
N ASN A 52 12.84 16.75 -11.32
CA ASN A 52 13.99 17.40 -11.96
C ASN A 52 14.36 16.77 -13.32
N GLY A 53 13.54 15.87 -13.86
CA GLY A 53 13.75 15.23 -15.16
C GLY A 53 14.74 14.06 -15.16
N ASN A 54 15.37 13.74 -14.02
CA ASN A 54 16.33 12.64 -13.94
C ASN A 54 15.64 11.28 -13.83
N LEU A 55 16.28 10.24 -14.38
CA LEU A 55 15.87 8.86 -14.23
C LEU A 55 16.19 8.36 -12.82
N THR A 56 15.16 7.86 -12.16
CA THR A 56 15.25 7.12 -10.91
C THR A 56 14.45 5.82 -11.06
N VAL A 57 14.88 4.77 -10.38
CA VAL A 57 14.17 3.49 -10.31
C VAL A 57 13.57 3.36 -8.91
N ARG A 58 12.25 3.25 -8.85
CA ARG A 58 11.57 2.81 -7.63
C ARG A 58 11.63 1.29 -7.58
N SER A 59 12.16 0.73 -6.51
CA SER A 59 12.37 -0.71 -6.36
C SER A 59 11.67 -1.22 -5.10
N TRP A 60 11.00 -2.37 -5.21
CA TRP A 60 10.48 -3.15 -4.08
C TRP A 60 10.98 -4.58 -4.18
N LEU A 61 11.29 -5.16 -3.03
CA LEU A 61 11.70 -6.56 -2.87
C LEU A 61 11.12 -7.08 -1.56
N ARG A 62 9.98 -7.76 -1.63
CA ARG A 62 9.18 -8.16 -0.45
C ARG A 62 8.94 -9.67 -0.40
N ALA A 63 9.12 -10.25 0.78
CA ALA A 63 8.86 -11.66 1.06
C ALA A 63 8.44 -11.83 2.54
N PRO A 64 7.20 -12.23 2.86
CA PRO A 64 6.06 -12.34 1.95
C PRO A 64 5.54 -10.96 1.51
N HIS A 65 4.62 -10.95 0.54
CA HIS A 65 3.97 -9.73 0.04
C HIS A 65 2.45 -9.89 0.00
N ALA A 66 1.71 -8.88 0.44
CA ALA A 66 0.26 -8.81 0.28
C ALA A 66 -0.09 -7.70 -0.73
N GLU A 67 -0.58 -8.10 -1.90
CA GLU A 67 -1.02 -7.19 -2.96
C GLU A 67 -2.51 -6.91 -2.84
N ALA A 68 -2.91 -5.64 -2.75
CA ALA A 68 -4.28 -5.20 -2.93
C ALA A 68 -4.62 -5.13 -4.42
N ALA A 69 -5.73 -5.75 -4.81
CA ALA A 69 -6.19 -5.81 -6.20
C ALA A 69 -7.44 -4.94 -6.43
N GLU A 70 -8.54 -5.27 -5.75
CA GLU A 70 -9.82 -4.56 -5.87
C GLU A 70 -10.13 -3.80 -4.59
N LEU A 71 -10.43 -2.51 -4.71
CA LEU A 71 -10.95 -1.67 -3.64
C LEU A 71 -12.41 -1.34 -3.96
N ARG A 72 -13.34 -1.79 -3.12
CA ARG A 72 -14.76 -1.40 -3.21
C ARG A 72 -15.07 -0.40 -2.11
N LEU A 73 -15.34 0.82 -2.52
CA LEU A 73 -15.70 1.94 -1.66
C LEU A 73 -17.20 1.90 -1.38
N ALA A 74 -17.56 2.16 -0.13
CA ALA A 74 -18.93 2.33 0.33
C ALA A 74 -18.98 3.49 1.33
N ASP A 75 -20.18 4.01 1.59
CA ASP A 75 -20.38 5.17 2.46
C ASP A 75 -19.94 4.92 3.91
N ASP A 76 -19.91 3.67 4.35
CA ASP A 76 -19.56 3.27 5.72
C ASP A 76 -18.20 2.56 5.81
N GLY A 77 -17.45 2.47 4.70
CA GLY A 77 -16.13 1.86 4.71
C GLY A 77 -15.61 1.26 3.41
N LEU A 78 -14.62 0.38 3.56
CA LEU A 78 -13.84 -0.17 2.45
C LEU A 78 -13.83 -1.70 2.49
N THR A 79 -14.14 -2.33 1.36
CA THR A 79 -13.81 -3.75 1.14
C THR A 79 -12.55 -3.85 0.30
N VAL A 80 -11.56 -4.57 0.81
CA VAL A 80 -10.30 -4.84 0.12
C VAL A 80 -10.30 -6.30 -0.31
N ARG A 81 -10.02 -6.56 -1.60
CA ARG A 81 -9.58 -7.86 -2.07
C ARG A 81 -8.12 -7.81 -2.45
N GLY A 82 -7.42 -8.91 -2.22
CA GLY A 82 -6.02 -9.01 -2.57
C GLY A 82 -5.51 -10.44 -2.59
N ARG A 83 -4.20 -10.56 -2.78
CA ARG A 83 -3.49 -11.83 -2.85
C ARG A 83 -2.19 -11.77 -2.08
N VAL A 84 -1.83 -12.87 -1.43
CA VAL A 84 -0.54 -13.06 -0.78
C VAL A 84 0.40 -13.82 -1.72
N TYR A 85 1.66 -13.37 -1.74
CA TYR A 85 2.76 -14.02 -2.45
C TYR A 85 3.85 -14.43 -1.47
N GLY A 86 4.42 -15.61 -1.70
CA GLY A 86 5.53 -16.14 -0.91
C GLY A 86 5.15 -16.78 0.43
N THR A 87 3.86 -16.79 0.80
CA THR A 87 3.36 -17.54 1.96
C THR A 87 1.87 -17.87 1.78
N PRO A 88 1.39 -19.03 2.28
CA PRO A 88 -0.05 -19.32 2.29
C PRO A 88 -0.79 -18.51 3.37
N LEU A 89 -2.11 -18.43 3.25
CA LEU A 89 -2.99 -17.99 4.34
C LEU A 89 -3.36 -19.21 5.19
N ALA A 90 -2.90 -19.22 6.45
CA ALA A 90 -3.17 -20.31 7.39
C ALA A 90 -4.48 -20.10 8.16
N ALA A 91 -4.92 -21.16 8.86
CA ALA A 91 -5.96 -21.01 9.87
C ALA A 91 -5.52 -19.97 10.92
N GLY A 92 -6.40 -19.00 11.22
CA GLY A 92 -6.08 -17.88 12.12
C GLY A 92 -5.45 -16.67 11.43
N ALA A 93 -5.29 -16.69 10.10
CA ALA A 93 -4.95 -15.51 9.32
C ALA A 93 -5.98 -14.39 9.57
N HIS A 94 -5.48 -13.17 9.72
CA HIS A 94 -6.30 -12.00 9.98
C HIS A 94 -5.59 -10.75 9.48
N ALA A 95 -6.34 -9.65 9.40
CA ALA A 95 -5.76 -8.35 9.13
C ALA A 95 -5.73 -7.49 10.38
N GLU A 96 -4.89 -6.47 10.37
CA GLU A 96 -4.76 -5.52 11.45
C GLU A 96 -4.76 -4.10 10.88
N LEU A 97 -5.51 -3.20 11.49
CA LEU A 97 -5.35 -1.76 11.30
C LEU A 97 -4.56 -1.23 12.48
N ARG A 98 -3.40 -0.65 12.20
CA ARG A 98 -2.51 -0.08 13.21
C ARG A 98 -2.49 1.44 13.08
N ALA A 99 -2.85 2.15 14.13
CA ALA A 99 -2.77 3.62 14.15
C ALA A 99 -1.31 4.09 14.04
N ARG A 100 -1.04 5.10 13.19
CA ARG A 100 0.31 5.66 12.96
C ARG A 100 0.72 6.71 14.01
N THR A 101 -0.23 7.26 14.76
CA THR A 101 0.03 8.27 15.81
C THR A 101 -0.89 8.02 17.00
N ALA A 102 -0.29 7.87 18.19
CA ALA A 102 -0.99 7.75 19.45
C ALA A 102 -1.51 9.12 19.92
N SER A 103 -2.78 9.41 19.64
CA SER A 103 -3.56 10.40 20.39
C SER A 103 -4.09 9.82 21.72
N GLY A 104 -3.41 8.81 22.27
CA GLY A 104 -3.72 8.22 23.57
C GLY A 104 -4.49 6.88 23.55
N GLU A 105 -4.98 6.43 22.39
CA GLU A 105 -5.49 5.05 22.23
C GLU A 105 -4.45 4.15 21.56
N ASP A 106 -4.10 3.05 22.23
CA ASP A 106 -3.29 1.95 21.69
C ASP A 106 -4.12 1.21 20.63
N GLY A 107 -3.95 1.61 19.37
CA GLY A 107 -4.95 1.36 18.33
C GLY A 107 -4.57 0.28 17.34
N THR A 108 -4.41 -0.98 17.78
CA THR A 108 -4.45 -2.10 16.83
C THR A 108 -5.86 -2.68 16.81
N ARG A 109 -6.51 -2.67 15.64
CA ARG A 109 -7.82 -3.29 15.43
C ARG A 109 -7.64 -4.54 14.59
N ARG A 110 -8.00 -5.70 15.14
CA ARG A 110 -8.00 -6.96 14.42
C ARG A 110 -9.26 -7.06 13.56
N LEU A 111 -9.08 -7.44 12.31
CA LEU A 111 -10.12 -7.64 11.32
C LEU A 111 -10.14 -9.10 10.88
N GLY A 112 -11.33 -9.69 10.83
CA GLY A 112 -11.54 -10.94 10.14
C GLY A 112 -11.29 -10.79 8.64
N LEU A 113 -10.90 -11.89 8.00
CA LEU A 113 -10.84 -11.99 6.56
C LEU A 113 -11.43 -13.31 6.09
N THR A 114 -11.91 -13.33 4.86
CA THR A 114 -12.20 -14.57 4.14
C THR A 114 -10.99 -14.89 3.27
N ALA A 115 -10.50 -16.13 3.34
CA ALA A 115 -9.39 -16.60 2.53
C ALA A 115 -9.86 -17.68 1.55
N ASP A 116 -9.40 -17.60 0.30
CA ASP A 116 -9.43 -18.70 -0.68
C ASP A 116 -8.02 -18.89 -1.23
N ARG A 117 -7.37 -19.98 -0.81
CA ARG A 117 -5.95 -20.25 -1.08
C ARG A 117 -5.05 -19.07 -0.66
N ALA A 118 -4.58 -18.28 -1.62
CA ALA A 118 -3.72 -17.13 -1.41
C ALA A 118 -4.48 -15.80 -1.49
N GLU A 119 -5.75 -15.82 -1.87
CA GLU A 119 -6.58 -14.64 -2.01
C GLU A 119 -7.27 -14.33 -0.68
N PHE A 120 -7.41 -13.05 -0.38
CA PHE A 120 -8.10 -12.59 0.81
C PHE A 120 -9.14 -11.53 0.46
N ARG A 121 -10.18 -11.46 1.28
CA ARG A 121 -11.13 -10.36 1.34
C ARG A 121 -11.33 -9.92 2.79
N LEU A 122 -11.31 -8.61 3.02
CA LEU A 122 -11.60 -8.01 4.32
C LEU A 122 -12.43 -6.73 4.17
N ARG A 123 -13.11 -6.33 5.25
CA ARG A 123 -13.93 -5.11 5.33
C ARG A 123 -13.41 -4.23 6.47
N ILE A 124 -13.25 -2.94 6.22
CA ILE A 124 -12.76 -1.92 7.16
C ILE A 124 -13.87 -0.93 7.46
N ALA A 125 -14.61 -1.12 8.55
CA ALA A 125 -15.67 -0.21 8.99
C ALA A 125 -15.06 1.11 9.47
N TYR A 126 -15.51 2.24 8.92
CA TYR A 126 -14.94 3.55 9.23
C TYR A 126 -15.43 4.12 10.57
N ASP A 127 -16.64 3.76 10.98
CA ASP A 127 -17.28 4.15 12.25
C ASP A 127 -16.49 3.72 13.50
N ALA A 128 -15.71 2.64 13.38
CA ALA A 128 -14.87 2.09 14.43
C ALA A 128 -13.50 2.78 14.57
N LEU A 129 -13.16 3.72 13.67
CA LEU A 129 -11.84 4.33 13.60
C LEU A 129 -11.85 5.75 14.18
N ALA A 130 -10.92 6.01 15.10
CA ALA A 130 -10.65 7.36 15.56
C ALA A 130 -9.96 8.20 14.45
N PRO A 131 -10.08 9.54 14.51
CA PRO A 131 -9.30 10.44 13.65
C PRO A 131 -7.80 10.11 13.69
N GLY A 132 -7.19 9.97 12.51
CA GLY A 132 -5.80 9.56 12.35
C GLY A 132 -5.56 8.75 11.07
N ARG A 133 -4.32 8.27 10.91
CA ARG A 133 -3.94 7.36 9.82
C ARG A 133 -3.82 5.94 10.36
N TRP A 134 -4.47 5.00 9.68
CA TRP A 134 -4.54 3.59 10.04
C TRP A 134 -3.89 2.75 8.95
N ASP A 135 -2.76 2.15 9.28
CA ASP A 135 -1.96 1.35 8.38
C ASP A 135 -2.54 -0.07 8.31
N LEU A 136 -2.86 -0.56 7.09
CA LEU A 136 -3.41 -1.91 6.88
C LEU A 136 -2.31 -2.99 6.78
N TRP A 137 -2.33 -3.92 7.71
CA TRP A 137 -1.44 -5.07 7.77
C TRP A 137 -2.22 -6.37 7.60
N LEU A 138 -1.51 -7.40 7.18
CA LEU A 138 -2.00 -8.77 7.13
C LEU A 138 -1.08 -9.66 7.97
N ARG A 139 -1.65 -10.65 8.64
CA ARG A 139 -0.96 -11.68 9.43
C ARG A 139 -1.25 -13.04 8.80
N PRO A 140 -0.51 -13.45 7.75
CA PRO A 140 -0.87 -14.61 6.95
C PRO A 140 -0.87 -15.94 7.73
N ALA A 141 -0.04 -16.03 8.77
CA ALA A 141 0.06 -17.20 9.65
C ALA A 141 -0.37 -16.90 11.10
N GLY A 142 -1.23 -15.91 11.30
CA GLY A 142 -1.69 -15.50 12.63
C GLY A 142 -0.59 -14.85 13.49
N GLU A 143 -0.74 -14.93 14.81
CA GLU A 143 0.06 -14.13 15.76
C GLU A 143 1.56 -14.49 15.77
N ALA A 144 1.89 -15.77 15.64
CA ALA A 144 3.27 -16.22 15.58
C ALA A 144 3.93 -15.96 14.21
N GLY A 145 3.13 -15.60 13.20
CA GLY A 145 3.58 -15.40 11.83
C GLY A 145 4.15 -14.01 11.56
N PRO A 146 4.59 -13.73 10.32
CA PRO A 146 4.99 -12.38 9.92
C PRO A 146 3.77 -11.44 9.88
N ALA A 147 4.02 -10.16 10.13
CA ALA A 147 3.11 -9.07 9.79
C ALA A 147 3.58 -8.44 8.48
N VAL A 148 2.70 -8.34 7.47
CA VAL A 148 3.04 -7.76 6.16
C VAL A 148 2.15 -6.57 5.85
N ARG A 149 2.74 -5.49 5.31
CA ARG A 149 1.98 -4.36 4.77
C ARG A 149 1.17 -4.84 3.57
N VAL A 150 -0.11 -4.47 3.53
CA VAL A 150 -0.90 -4.59 2.30
C VAL A 150 -0.54 -3.41 1.40
N ALA A 151 -0.10 -3.67 0.18
CA ALA A 151 0.35 -2.64 -0.76
C ALA A 151 -0.17 -2.89 -2.17
N ARG A 152 0.00 -1.92 -3.07
CA ARG A 152 -0.29 -2.08 -4.49
C ARG A 152 0.97 -1.77 -5.31
N LEU A 153 1.69 -2.82 -5.67
CA LEU A 153 3.00 -2.75 -6.30
C LEU A 153 3.01 -3.35 -7.72
N LEU A 154 2.03 -4.16 -8.08
CA LEU A 154 1.96 -4.83 -9.38
C LEU A 154 1.22 -3.97 -10.41
N ASP A 155 1.67 -2.73 -10.56
CA ASP A 155 1.26 -1.80 -11.61
C ASP A 155 2.45 -0.91 -12.03
N ASP A 156 2.20 0.11 -12.84
CA ASP A 156 3.21 1.00 -13.42
C ASP A 156 3.37 2.35 -12.68
N ILE A 157 2.74 2.52 -11.52
CA ILE A 157 2.77 3.79 -10.78
C ILE A 157 3.84 3.75 -9.68
N ALA A 158 4.95 4.48 -9.91
CA ALA A 158 6.08 4.58 -8.99
C ALA A 158 5.70 5.20 -7.62
N ASP A 159 5.00 6.35 -7.62
CA ASP A 159 4.59 7.05 -6.41
C ASP A 159 3.08 7.29 -6.44
N LYS A 160 2.32 6.51 -5.66
CA LYS A 160 0.84 6.56 -5.66
C LYS A 160 0.28 7.71 -4.83
N GLU A 161 0.90 8.02 -3.69
CA GLU A 161 0.42 9.04 -2.75
C GLU A 161 0.07 10.39 -3.42
N PRO A 162 0.90 10.96 -4.32
CA PRO A 162 0.58 12.25 -4.95
C PRO A 162 -0.38 12.17 -6.14
N VAL A 163 -0.64 11.00 -6.72
CA VAL A 163 -1.39 10.87 -8.00
C VAL A 163 -2.70 10.10 -7.87
N LEU A 164 -2.85 9.23 -6.87
CA LEU A 164 -4.07 8.46 -6.62
C LEU A 164 -4.89 9.09 -5.50
N VAL A 165 -5.86 9.92 -5.89
CA VAL A 165 -6.88 10.44 -4.98
C VAL A 165 -8.08 9.51 -5.02
N LEU A 166 -8.38 8.87 -3.88
CA LEU A 166 -9.51 7.96 -3.74
C LEU A 166 -10.68 8.68 -3.07
N PRO A 167 -11.94 8.41 -3.50
CA PRO A 167 -13.12 8.95 -2.84
C PRO A 167 -13.12 8.69 -1.33
N ARG A 168 -13.70 9.64 -0.60
CA ARG A 168 -13.81 9.62 0.86
C ARG A 168 -15.29 9.68 1.24
N ALA A 169 -15.65 9.02 2.33
CA ALA A 169 -16.99 8.98 2.86
C ALA A 169 -17.10 9.79 4.17
N ARG A 170 -18.27 10.39 4.39
CA ARG A 170 -18.63 11.04 5.66
C ARG A 170 -19.32 10.02 6.54
N VAL A 171 -18.83 9.85 7.76
CA VAL A 171 -19.31 8.81 8.68
C VAL A 171 -19.44 9.38 10.08
N GLU A 172 -20.54 9.05 10.75
CA GLU A 172 -20.69 9.30 12.18
C GLU A 172 -19.96 8.22 12.97
N THR A 173 -19.11 8.64 13.90
CA THR A 173 -18.32 7.72 14.75
C THR A 173 -18.56 8.03 16.22
N ARG A 174 -18.12 7.15 17.11
CA ARG A 174 -18.08 7.45 18.55
C ARG A 174 -17.21 8.66 18.92
N HIS A 175 -16.36 9.12 17.99
CA HIS A 175 -15.50 10.30 18.12
C HIS A 175 -16.08 11.55 17.42
N GLY A 176 -17.34 11.48 16.98
CA GLY A 176 -18.02 12.52 16.20
C GLY A 176 -17.99 12.25 14.69
N PRO A 177 -18.53 13.18 13.88
CA PRO A 177 -18.48 13.10 12.43
C PRO A 177 -17.03 13.11 11.94
N VAL A 178 -16.72 12.32 10.91
CA VAL A 178 -15.40 12.27 10.26
C VAL A 178 -15.52 12.12 8.74
N GLU A 179 -14.45 12.47 8.03
CA GLU A 179 -14.22 12.06 6.64
C GLU A 179 -13.16 10.95 6.58
N ALA A 180 -13.55 9.77 6.12
CA ALA A 180 -12.71 8.57 6.08
C ALA A 180 -12.54 8.06 4.64
N GLY A 181 -11.36 7.56 4.31
CA GLY A 181 -11.12 6.99 2.98
C GLY A 181 -9.77 6.29 2.86
N PRO A 182 -9.59 5.42 1.86
CA PRO A 182 -8.30 4.80 1.61
C PRO A 182 -7.29 5.83 1.09
N CYS A 183 -6.03 5.59 1.39
CA CYS A 183 -4.92 6.31 0.81
C CYS A 183 -3.71 5.40 0.66
N TYR A 184 -2.77 5.80 -0.20
CA TYR A 184 -1.48 5.13 -0.31
C TYR A 184 -0.40 5.92 0.44
N THR A 185 0.53 5.19 1.06
CA THR A 185 1.74 5.78 1.65
C THR A 185 2.77 6.11 0.56
N ARG A 186 3.86 6.78 0.94
CA ARG A 186 5.06 6.98 0.09
C ARG A 186 5.70 5.69 -0.43
N ASP A 187 5.39 4.57 0.22
CA ASP A 187 5.89 3.25 -0.15
C ASP A 187 4.86 2.40 -0.90
N ASN A 188 3.75 3.02 -1.32
CA ASN A 188 2.61 2.41 -2.02
C ASN A 188 1.86 1.36 -1.17
N ASP A 189 2.01 1.43 0.16
CA ASP A 189 1.20 0.64 1.06
C ASP A 189 -0.19 1.25 1.23
N LEU A 190 -1.21 0.42 1.41
CA LEU A 190 -2.57 0.84 1.67
C LEU A 190 -2.76 1.19 3.14
N SER A 191 -3.43 2.32 3.36
CA SER A 191 -3.83 2.83 4.68
C SER A 191 -5.24 3.44 4.57
N VAL A 192 -5.85 3.73 5.71
CA VAL A 192 -7.07 4.54 5.81
C VAL A 192 -6.74 5.84 6.50
N SER A 193 -7.18 6.95 5.92
CA SER A 193 -7.10 8.28 6.52
C SER A 193 -8.47 8.65 7.06
N VAL A 194 -8.53 8.99 8.35
CA VAL A 194 -9.72 9.48 9.03
C VAL A 194 -9.41 10.89 9.52
N THR A 195 -10.18 11.87 9.09
CA THR A 195 -10.01 13.27 9.51
C THR A 195 -11.29 13.76 10.13
N ALA A 196 -11.21 14.38 11.31
CA ALA A 196 -12.31 15.18 11.80
C ALA A 196 -12.60 16.30 10.78
N PRO A 197 -13.87 16.67 10.56
CA PRO A 197 -14.20 17.82 9.74
C PRO A 197 -13.47 19.04 10.31
N GLY A 198 -12.90 19.86 9.41
CA GLY A 198 -12.40 21.16 9.82
C GLY A 198 -13.52 21.99 10.45
N PRO A 199 -13.21 23.01 11.27
CA PRO A 199 -14.23 23.94 11.73
C PRO A 199 -14.97 24.47 10.51
N ALA A 200 -16.31 24.38 10.53
CA ALA A 200 -17.11 25.02 9.50
C ALA A 200 -16.74 26.51 9.50
N ASN A 201 -16.27 27.04 8.37
CA ASN A 201 -16.16 28.48 8.21
C ASN A 201 -17.58 29.05 8.34
N MET A 202 -17.82 29.72 9.46
CA MET A 202 -19.04 30.48 9.74
C MET A 202 -19.01 31.81 9.02
#